data_AF-A0A9W8URR3-F1
#
_entry.id   AF-A0A9W8URR3-F1
#
_cell.length_a   1.000
_cell.length_b   1.000
_cell.length_c   1.000
_cell.angle_alpha   90.00
_cell.angle_beta   90.00
_cell.angle_gamma   90.00
#
_symmetry.space_group_name_H-M   'P 1'
#
loop_
_entity.id
_entity.type
_entity.pdbx_description
1 polymer ?
#
loop_
_entity_poly.entity_id
_entity_poly.type
_entity_poly.pdbx_seq_one_letter_code
_entity_poly.pdbx_strand_id
1 'polypeptide(L)'
;MAQPEPLTVEQAAGISAFIQELSIKAEGGKPADEETLALRMLAAEHASPDYDLSKIHSSSLGSDGPVAASADGDDKFDKLAALMMGDTKPPAEQVANGQVPKPPPVVLLPDYSDASLASNYATLQDANSVIQLYSNLMQVQQKPDGFDITKDAPAAFNFQAQTAYNAMSGPLAGFFNFDTGRSQTISNTVNKSDIHNFFIGTVFGNFGFSPETKKQLDDQLTSFVDALSKIAPGNAANIVFSLRLCMVPRTNVTGDTDNPTYIYQPQIFLLRMSFDANTFYQSTSKNSGVDKINFNFTLTVTKFSLNVRKFEQNRTRFDQMFQLVTNNNLDLSTYSKQLNKQVQTNESNPGAGK
;
A
#
# COMPACT_ATOMS: atom_id res chain seq x y z
N MET A 1 -21.35 -2.23 -7.57
CA MET A 1 -19.96 -2.63 -7.26
C MET A 1 -19.73 -2.38 -5.79
N ALA A 2 -19.11 -3.32 -5.08
CA ALA A 2 -18.78 -3.09 -3.67
C ALA A 2 -17.68 -2.02 -3.61
N GLN A 3 -17.99 -0.87 -3.01
CA GLN A 3 -16.93 -0.03 -2.48
C GLN A 3 -16.04 -0.88 -1.57
N PRO A 4 -14.74 -0.56 -1.41
CA PRO A 4 -13.93 -1.19 -0.37
C PRO A 4 -14.75 -1.25 0.92
N GLU A 5 -15.01 -2.46 1.43
CA GLU A 5 -15.84 -2.59 2.62
C GLU A 5 -15.14 -1.80 3.73
N PRO A 6 -15.86 -0.85 4.37
CA PRO A 6 -15.28 -0.09 5.46
C PRO A 6 -14.87 -1.06 6.58
N LEU A 7 -13.80 -0.72 7.29
CA LEU A 7 -13.43 -1.46 8.50
C LEU A 7 -14.63 -1.47 9.44
N THR A 8 -14.93 -2.63 10.01
CA THR A 8 -15.86 -2.71 11.15
C THR A 8 -15.30 -1.90 12.32
N VAL A 9 -16.17 -1.47 13.23
CA VAL A 9 -15.78 -0.67 14.40
C VAL A 9 -14.76 -1.43 15.24
N GLU A 10 -14.95 -2.74 15.41
CA GLU A 10 -14.09 -3.63 16.17
C GLU A 10 -12.71 -3.77 15.50
N GLN A 11 -12.67 -3.91 14.17
CA GLN A 11 -11.41 -3.93 13.42
C GLN A 11 -10.67 -2.61 13.52
N ALA A 12 -11.38 -1.49 13.39
CA ALA A 12 -10.79 -0.15 13.50
C ALA A 12 -10.22 0.10 14.90
N ALA A 13 -10.94 -0.31 15.95
CA ALA A 13 -10.50 -0.21 17.33
C ALA A 13 -9.26 -1.06 17.59
N GLY A 14 -9.25 -2.34 17.19
CA GLY A 14 -8.10 -3.23 17.35
C GLY A 14 -6.84 -2.75 16.61
N ILE A 15 -6.99 -2.26 15.38
CA ILE A 15 -5.89 -1.64 14.62
C ILE A 15 -5.35 -0.40 15.34
N SER A 16 -6.24 0.47 15.82
CA SER A 16 -5.85 1.70 16.53
C SER A 16 -5.09 1.40 17.82
N ALA A 17 -5.56 0.40 18.58
CA ALA A 17 -4.92 -0.12 19.77
C ALA A 17 -3.49 -0.60 19.48
N PHE A 18 -3.30 -1.43 18.44
CA PHE A 18 -1.99 -1.96 18.08
C PHE A 18 -1.04 -0.85 17.59
N ILE A 19 -1.51 0.09 16.77
CA ILE A 19 -0.71 1.26 16.35
C ILE A 19 -0.26 2.07 17.57
N GLN A 20 -1.16 2.29 18.52
CA GLN A 20 -0.86 3.05 19.73
C GLN A 20 0.18 2.32 20.59
N GLU A 21 0.03 1.00 20.80
CA GLU A 21 1.01 0.20 21.54
C GLU A 21 2.39 0.27 20.89
N LEU A 22 2.46 0.07 19.57
CA LEU A 22 3.71 0.15 18.82
C LEU A 22 4.36 1.53 18.96
N SER A 23 3.58 2.59 18.86
CA SER A 23 4.09 3.94 19.03
C SER A 23 4.59 4.23 20.44
N ILE A 24 3.86 3.81 21.47
CA ILE A 24 4.24 4.04 22.86
C ILE A 24 5.57 3.32 23.15
N LYS A 25 5.69 2.06 22.71
CA LYS A 25 6.93 1.29 22.84
C LYS A 25 8.10 1.94 22.08
N ALA A 26 7.85 2.44 20.87
CA ALA A 26 8.86 3.10 20.04
C ALA A 26 9.42 4.39 20.68
N GLU A 27 8.59 5.10 21.43
CA GLU A 27 8.98 6.31 22.17
C GLU A 27 9.61 6.01 23.54
N GLY A 28 9.86 4.73 23.87
CA GLY A 28 10.38 4.30 25.17
C GLY A 28 9.35 4.37 26.31
N GLY A 29 8.08 4.57 25.97
CA GLY A 29 6.97 4.54 26.91
C GLY A 29 6.66 3.12 27.39
N LYS A 30 6.11 3.02 28.61
CA LYS A 30 5.55 1.76 29.09
C LYS A 30 4.27 1.45 28.30
N PRO A 31 4.01 0.19 27.91
CA PRO A 31 2.78 -0.17 27.21
C PRO A 31 1.54 0.39 27.91
N ALA A 32 0.55 0.88 27.14
CA ALA A 32 -0.75 1.20 27.73
C ALA A 32 -1.33 -0.07 28.38
N ASP A 33 -1.89 0.05 29.59
CA ASP A 33 -2.51 -1.10 30.26
C ASP A 33 -3.74 -1.60 29.49
N GLU A 34 -4.00 -2.91 29.59
CA GLU A 34 -5.07 -3.60 28.86
C GLU A 34 -6.46 -3.05 29.20
N GLU A 35 -6.65 -2.51 30.40
CA GLU A 35 -7.90 -1.90 30.83
C GLU A 35 -8.17 -0.58 30.10
N THR A 36 -7.15 0.27 29.93
CA THR A 36 -7.22 1.47 29.10
C THR A 36 -7.46 1.11 27.64
N LEU A 37 -6.87 0.03 27.15
CA LEU A 37 -7.06 -0.44 25.78
C LEU A 37 -8.48 -1.00 25.58
N ALA A 38 -8.97 -1.82 26.51
CA ALA A 38 -10.29 -2.42 26.52
C ALA A 38 -11.38 -1.35 26.71
N LEU A 39 -11.21 -0.39 27.62
CA LEU A 39 -12.11 0.75 27.79
C LEU A 39 -12.19 1.60 26.52
N ARG A 40 -11.09 1.73 25.76
CA ARG A 40 -11.10 2.41 24.46
C ARG A 40 -11.77 1.60 23.37
N MET A 41 -11.58 0.28 23.35
CA MET A 41 -12.31 -0.62 22.45
C MET A 41 -13.81 -0.60 22.75
N LEU A 42 -14.19 -0.65 24.03
CA LEU A 42 -15.57 -0.54 24.50
C LEU A 42 -16.16 0.85 24.20
N ALA A 43 -15.38 1.92 24.37
CA ALA A 43 -15.80 3.29 24.05
C ALA A 43 -15.99 3.49 22.53
N ALA A 44 -15.21 2.78 21.70
CA ALA A 44 -15.41 2.77 20.25
C ALA A 44 -16.60 1.89 19.85
N GLU A 45 -16.81 0.74 20.49
CA GLU A 45 -17.93 -0.19 20.24
C GLU A 45 -19.28 0.38 20.71
N HIS A 46 -19.29 1.22 21.76
CA HIS A 46 -20.47 1.92 22.28
C HIS A 46 -20.55 3.39 21.88
N ALA A 47 -19.69 3.84 20.97
CA ALA A 47 -19.78 5.15 20.36
C ALA A 47 -21.11 5.29 19.60
N SER A 48 -21.94 6.27 19.98
CA SER A 48 -23.14 6.68 19.23
C SER A 48 -22.83 6.83 17.73
N PRO A 49 -23.78 6.63 16.80
CA PRO A 49 -23.59 6.96 15.38
C PRO A 49 -23.12 8.40 15.12
N ASP A 50 -23.33 9.30 16.08
CA ASP A 50 -22.88 10.70 16.09
C ASP A 50 -21.57 10.94 16.86
N TYR A 51 -20.87 9.87 17.28
CA TYR A 51 -19.62 9.98 18.02
C TYR A 51 -18.54 10.51 17.09
N ASP A 52 -18.13 11.74 17.37
CA ASP A 52 -17.05 12.40 16.68
C ASP A 52 -15.74 11.63 16.90
N LEU A 53 -15.39 10.81 15.90
CA LEU A 53 -14.15 10.04 15.87
C LEU A 53 -12.93 10.94 16.09
N SER A 54 -13.00 12.26 15.83
CA SER A 54 -11.95 13.26 16.11
C SER A 54 -11.46 13.24 17.57
N LYS A 55 -12.26 12.74 18.52
CA LYS A 55 -11.89 12.62 19.94
C LYS A 55 -11.02 11.41 20.26
N ILE A 56 -10.97 10.39 19.41
CA ILE A 56 -9.98 9.31 19.48
C ILE A 56 -8.59 9.83 19.03
N HIS A 57 -8.54 10.99 18.35
CA HIS A 57 -7.29 11.57 17.84
C HIS A 57 -6.51 12.42 18.87
N SER A 58 -7.04 12.69 20.07
CA SER A 58 -6.30 13.45 21.10
C SER A 58 -5.71 12.53 22.17
N SER A 59 -4.39 12.34 22.09
CA SER A 59 -3.60 11.72 23.14
C SER A 59 -3.35 12.72 24.26
N SER A 60 -4.15 12.68 25.33
CA SER A 60 -3.75 13.24 26.64
C SER A 60 -3.87 12.17 27.71
N LEU A 61 -2.76 11.96 28.43
CA LEU A 61 -2.54 10.95 29.45
C LEU A 61 -3.01 11.44 30.82
N GLY A 62 -3.78 10.63 31.53
CA GLY A 62 -4.02 10.74 32.97
C GLY A 62 -3.67 9.40 33.62
N SER A 63 -2.79 9.45 34.62
CA SER A 63 -2.26 8.30 35.39
C SER A 63 -3.26 7.79 36.43
N ASP A 64 -3.39 6.47 36.61
CA ASP A 64 -3.33 5.80 37.93
C ASP A 64 -3.52 4.26 37.81
N GLY A 65 -2.64 3.51 38.50
CA GLY A 65 -2.91 2.14 39.00
C GLY A 65 -2.37 0.95 38.17
N PRO A 66 -1.60 -0.01 38.77
CA PRO A 66 -0.98 -1.12 38.02
C PRO A 66 -1.68 -2.47 38.22
N VAL A 67 -2.02 -3.19 37.14
CA VAL A 67 -2.22 -4.66 37.13
C VAL A 67 -1.81 -5.25 35.75
N ALA A 68 -1.40 -6.52 35.76
CA ALA A 68 -0.53 -7.22 34.80
C ALA A 68 -1.08 -7.50 33.38
N ALA A 69 -0.14 -7.52 32.40
CA ALA A 69 -0.33 -7.88 31.00
C ALA A 69 -0.42 -9.40 30.75
N SER A 70 -1.16 -9.81 29.72
CA SER A 70 -1.10 -11.16 29.15
C SER A 70 0.24 -11.41 28.43
N ALA A 71 0.74 -12.64 28.53
CA ALA A 71 2.11 -13.03 28.16
C ALA A 71 2.35 -13.26 26.65
N ASP A 72 1.44 -12.85 25.76
CA ASP A 72 1.52 -13.12 24.31
C ASP A 72 2.14 -11.95 23.49
N GLY A 73 2.83 -11.02 24.17
CA GLY A 73 3.27 -9.74 23.60
C GLY A 73 4.38 -9.78 22.55
N ASP A 74 5.15 -10.86 22.44
CA ASP A 74 6.37 -10.92 21.61
C ASP A 74 6.12 -11.46 20.19
N ASP A 75 5.24 -12.46 20.02
CA ASP A 75 5.01 -13.13 18.73
C ASP A 75 4.42 -12.19 17.65
N LYS A 76 3.60 -11.21 18.02
CA LYS A 76 2.99 -10.29 17.04
C LYS A 76 3.98 -9.29 16.42
N PHE A 77 4.99 -8.85 17.18
CA PHE A 77 6.05 -7.98 16.64
C PHE A 77 7.04 -8.78 15.80
N ASP A 78 7.34 -10.01 16.20
CA ASP A 78 8.16 -10.93 15.39
C ASP A 78 7.47 -11.28 14.07
N LYS A 79 6.16 -11.55 14.09
CA LYS A 79 5.34 -11.72 12.87
C LYS A 79 5.35 -10.48 11.99
N LEU A 80 5.20 -9.29 12.58
CA LEU A 80 5.25 -8.03 11.84
C LEU A 80 6.62 -7.82 11.20
N ALA A 81 7.70 -8.09 11.93
CA ALA A 81 9.07 -8.04 11.43
C ALA A 81 9.27 -9.02 10.26
N ALA A 82 8.81 -10.26 10.40
CA ALA A 82 8.90 -11.29 9.37
C ALA A 82 8.14 -10.89 8.09
N LEU A 83 6.97 -10.27 8.22
CA LEU A 83 6.21 -9.74 7.08
C LEU A 83 6.97 -8.60 6.39
N MET A 84 7.50 -7.64 7.15
CA MET A 84 8.27 -6.53 6.58
C MET A 84 9.52 -7.04 5.85
N MET A 85 10.28 -7.96 6.44
CA MET A 85 11.44 -8.57 5.80
C MET A 85 11.08 -9.45 4.59
N GLY A 86 9.89 -10.06 4.59
CA GLY A 86 9.36 -10.78 3.43
C GLY A 86 9.06 -9.86 2.25
N ASP A 87 8.52 -8.67 2.54
CA ASP A 87 8.09 -7.71 1.52
C ASP A 87 9.24 -7.11 0.70
N THR A 88 10.47 -7.12 1.23
CA THR A 88 11.66 -6.66 0.50
C THR A 88 12.20 -7.71 -0.47
N LYS A 89 11.74 -8.97 -0.38
CA LYS A 89 12.17 -10.05 -1.27
C LYS A 89 11.46 -9.97 -2.63
N PRO A 90 12.08 -10.47 -3.71
CA PRO A 90 11.40 -10.60 -5.01
C PRO A 90 10.13 -11.47 -4.92
N PRO A 91 9.10 -11.23 -5.75
CA PRO A 91 7.84 -11.99 -5.73
C PRO A 91 8.02 -13.52 -5.82
N ALA A 92 8.97 -14.00 -6.61
CA ALA A 92 9.25 -15.42 -6.73
C ALA A 92 9.77 -16.04 -5.42
N GLU A 93 10.57 -15.30 -4.65
CA GLU A 93 11.06 -15.74 -3.35
C GLU A 93 9.96 -15.66 -2.27
N GLN A 94 9.07 -14.67 -2.36
CA GLN A 94 7.89 -14.60 -1.48
C GLN A 94 7.04 -15.87 -1.64
N VAL A 95 6.72 -16.26 -2.88
CA VAL A 95 5.99 -17.51 -3.16
C VAL A 95 6.73 -18.74 -2.65
N ALA A 96 8.05 -18.82 -2.87
CA ALA A 96 8.86 -19.95 -2.39
C ALA A 96 8.86 -20.07 -0.85
N ASN A 97 8.70 -18.96 -0.14
CA ASN A 97 8.56 -18.91 1.32
C ASN A 97 7.11 -19.06 1.80
N GLY A 98 6.17 -19.41 0.92
CA GLY A 98 4.74 -19.55 1.24
C GLY A 98 4.01 -18.22 1.46
N GLN A 99 4.65 -17.09 1.12
CA GLN A 99 4.07 -15.75 1.24
C GLN A 99 3.34 -15.35 -0.05
N VAL A 100 2.25 -14.61 0.12
CA VAL A 100 1.46 -14.07 -1.00
C VAL A 100 2.27 -12.98 -1.69
N PRO A 101 2.62 -13.15 -2.99
CA PRO A 101 3.49 -12.22 -3.66
C PRO A 101 2.83 -10.85 -3.74
N LYS A 102 3.60 -9.81 -3.43
CA LYS A 102 3.19 -8.42 -3.56
C LYS A 102 3.89 -7.81 -4.78
N PRO A 103 3.19 -7.04 -5.62
CA PRO A 103 3.87 -6.24 -6.63
C PRO A 103 4.72 -5.20 -5.89
N PRO A 104 6.01 -5.07 -6.24
CA PRO A 104 6.84 -4.07 -5.59
C PRO A 104 6.29 -2.67 -5.91
N PRO A 105 6.27 -1.75 -4.93
CA PRO A 105 5.93 -0.37 -5.22
C PRO A 105 6.93 0.24 -6.18
N VAL A 106 6.44 1.01 -7.14
CA VAL A 106 7.28 1.69 -8.11
C VAL A 106 7.37 3.16 -7.77
N VAL A 107 8.58 3.69 -7.70
CA VAL A 107 8.84 5.11 -7.45
C VAL A 107 9.57 5.70 -8.65
N LEU A 108 8.88 6.58 -9.36
CA LEU A 108 9.37 7.25 -10.56
C LEU A 108 10.26 8.43 -10.15
N LEU A 109 11.51 8.41 -10.60
CA LEU A 109 12.43 9.52 -10.45
C LEU A 109 12.33 10.41 -11.71
N PRO A 110 11.78 11.63 -11.60
CA PRO A 110 11.64 12.51 -12.75
C PRO A 110 12.96 13.18 -13.16
N ASP A 111 13.11 13.44 -14.45
CA ASP A 111 14.29 14.09 -15.04
C ASP A 111 14.10 15.61 -15.12
N TYR A 112 14.21 16.29 -13.97
CA TYR A 112 14.36 17.74 -13.93
C TYR A 112 15.19 18.18 -12.72
N SER A 113 15.91 19.30 -12.88
CA SER A 113 16.81 19.85 -11.87
C SER A 113 16.08 20.79 -10.91
N ASP A 114 15.62 20.29 -9.77
CA ASP A 114 15.10 21.11 -8.67
C ASP A 114 15.66 20.62 -7.31
N ALA A 115 15.99 21.57 -6.42
CA ALA A 115 16.60 21.26 -5.13
C ALA A 115 15.64 20.51 -4.17
N SER A 116 14.33 20.74 -4.29
CA SER A 116 13.31 20.07 -3.47
C SER A 116 12.99 18.66 -3.95
N LEU A 117 13.31 18.32 -5.21
CA LEU A 117 12.98 17.02 -5.80
C LEU A 117 13.60 15.86 -5.01
N ALA A 118 14.89 15.92 -4.71
CA ALA A 118 15.59 14.84 -4.03
C ALA A 118 15.00 14.57 -2.64
N SER A 119 14.67 15.63 -1.89
CA SER A 119 14.03 15.50 -0.58
C SER A 119 12.62 14.92 -0.73
N ASN A 120 11.80 15.49 -1.60
CA ASN A 120 10.42 15.05 -1.84
C ASN A 120 10.35 13.60 -2.34
N TYR A 121 11.31 13.19 -3.17
CA TYR A 121 11.45 11.82 -3.63
C TYR A 121 11.78 10.86 -2.49
N ALA A 122 12.76 11.20 -1.64
CA ALA A 122 13.11 10.40 -0.47
C ALA A 122 11.93 10.30 0.53
N THR A 123 11.26 11.42 0.81
CA THR A 123 10.06 11.46 1.65
C THR A 123 8.94 10.58 1.08
N LEU A 124 8.80 10.52 -0.24
CA LEU A 124 7.81 9.66 -0.90
C LEU A 124 8.14 8.17 -0.76
N GLN A 125 9.41 7.79 -0.90
CA GLN A 125 9.87 6.41 -0.67
C GLN A 125 9.59 5.97 0.77
N ASP A 126 9.90 6.83 1.73
CA ASP A 126 9.65 6.60 3.15
C ASP A 126 8.15 6.50 3.47
N ALA A 127 7.34 7.41 2.93
CA ALA A 127 5.89 7.37 3.10
C ALA A 127 5.29 6.05 2.59
N ASN A 128 5.83 5.53 1.48
CA ASN A 128 5.39 4.26 0.94
C ASN A 128 5.79 3.05 1.81
N SER A 129 6.95 3.11 2.46
CA SER A 129 7.34 2.13 3.48
C SER A 129 6.44 2.17 4.69
N VAL A 130 6.07 3.37 5.16
CA VAL A 130 5.10 3.53 6.26
C VAL A 130 3.75 2.93 5.87
N ILE A 131 3.27 3.12 4.63
CA ILE A 131 2.06 2.43 4.17
C ILE A 131 2.21 0.91 4.29
N GLN A 132 3.37 0.34 3.92
CA GLN A 132 3.60 -1.11 4.04
C GLN A 132 3.59 -1.58 5.49
N LEU A 133 4.23 -0.84 6.41
CA LEU A 133 4.20 -1.13 7.85
C LEU A 133 2.76 -1.24 8.35
N TYR A 134 1.93 -0.23 8.05
CA TYR A 134 0.53 -0.21 8.50
C TYR A 134 -0.31 -1.30 7.84
N SER A 135 -0.10 -1.61 6.56
CA SER A 135 -0.78 -2.75 5.90
C SER A 135 -0.40 -4.08 6.54
N ASN A 136 0.88 -4.29 6.92
CA ASN A 136 1.30 -5.51 7.60
C ASN A 136 0.77 -5.59 9.03
N LEU A 137 0.69 -4.46 9.75
CA LEU A 137 0.06 -4.40 11.07
C LEU A 137 -1.41 -4.83 10.99
N MET A 138 -2.15 -4.34 9.99
CA MET A 138 -3.52 -4.79 9.74
C MET A 138 -3.60 -6.29 9.42
N GLN A 139 -2.61 -6.84 8.71
CA GLN A 139 -2.53 -8.27 8.44
C GLN A 139 -2.34 -9.09 9.72
N VAL A 140 -1.37 -8.72 10.56
CA VAL A 140 -1.14 -9.40 11.85
C VAL A 140 -2.40 -9.33 12.73
N GLN A 141 -3.11 -8.20 12.73
CA GLN A 141 -4.31 -8.03 13.55
C GLN A 141 -5.52 -8.83 13.05
N GLN A 142 -5.77 -8.84 11.74
CA GLN A 142 -7.01 -9.43 11.18
C GLN A 142 -6.82 -10.87 10.68
N LYS A 143 -5.59 -11.27 10.40
CA LYS A 143 -5.18 -12.58 9.89
C LYS A 143 -3.87 -13.03 10.56
N PRO A 144 -3.87 -13.26 11.88
CA PRO A 144 -2.67 -13.58 12.66
C PRO A 144 -1.99 -14.88 12.23
N ASP A 145 -2.75 -15.84 11.71
CA ASP A 145 -2.24 -17.13 11.18
C ASP A 145 -1.77 -17.03 9.72
N GLY A 146 -1.91 -15.86 9.10
CA GLY A 146 -1.57 -15.63 7.70
C GLY A 146 -2.60 -16.22 6.72
N PHE A 147 -2.13 -16.54 5.51
CA PHE A 147 -2.91 -17.15 4.45
C PHE A 147 -2.20 -18.40 3.94
N ASP A 148 -2.93 -19.50 3.74
CA ASP A 148 -2.41 -20.64 2.98
C ASP A 148 -2.51 -20.30 1.49
N ILE A 149 -1.43 -19.81 0.89
CA ILE A 149 -1.43 -19.37 -0.52
C ILE A 149 -1.85 -20.47 -1.50
N THR A 150 -1.77 -21.75 -1.12
CA THR A 150 -2.20 -22.86 -1.99
C THR A 150 -3.73 -22.97 -2.09
N LYS A 151 -4.48 -22.37 -1.16
CA LYS A 151 -5.95 -22.43 -1.08
C LYS A 151 -6.60 -21.04 -1.07
N ASP A 152 -5.99 -20.10 -0.38
CA ASP A 152 -6.56 -18.79 -0.03
C ASP A 152 -5.98 -17.65 -0.86
N ALA A 153 -5.23 -17.93 -1.92
CA ALA A 153 -4.55 -16.90 -2.73
C ALA A 153 -5.48 -15.74 -3.16
N PRO A 154 -6.69 -15.97 -3.71
CA PRO A 154 -7.60 -14.87 -4.04
C PRO A 154 -7.99 -14.01 -2.84
N ALA A 155 -8.30 -14.65 -1.70
CA ALA A 155 -8.66 -13.94 -0.48
C ALA A 155 -7.47 -13.12 0.03
N ALA A 156 -6.26 -13.65 -0.09
CA ALA A 156 -5.05 -12.95 0.29
C ALA A 156 -4.76 -11.75 -0.62
N PHE A 157 -4.88 -11.88 -1.94
CA PHE A 157 -4.72 -10.76 -2.87
C PHE A 157 -5.76 -9.66 -2.60
N ASN A 158 -7.02 -10.03 -2.43
CA ASN A 158 -8.09 -9.10 -2.11
C ASN A 158 -7.80 -8.37 -0.78
N PHE A 159 -7.35 -9.11 0.23
CA PHE A 159 -6.99 -8.55 1.53
C PHE A 159 -5.78 -7.60 1.43
N GLN A 160 -4.73 -7.95 0.69
CA GLN A 160 -3.58 -7.08 0.45
C GLN A 160 -3.99 -5.79 -0.27
N ALA A 161 -4.81 -5.91 -1.33
CA ALA A 161 -5.29 -4.74 -2.05
C ALA A 161 -6.18 -3.84 -1.18
N GLN A 162 -6.95 -4.43 -0.26
CA GLN A 162 -7.81 -3.72 0.66
C GLN A 162 -7.00 -3.03 1.78
N THR A 163 -6.03 -3.72 2.38
CA THR A 163 -5.18 -3.17 3.44
C THR A 163 -4.24 -2.08 2.93
N ALA A 164 -3.79 -2.13 1.67
CA ALA A 164 -3.05 -1.03 1.05
C ALA A 164 -3.90 0.25 0.98
N TYR A 165 -5.16 0.14 0.56
CA TYR A 165 -6.09 1.27 0.55
C TYR A 165 -6.39 1.76 1.97
N ASN A 166 -6.79 0.85 2.86
CA ASN A 166 -7.20 1.17 4.23
C ASN A 166 -6.06 1.78 5.05
N ALA A 167 -4.80 1.38 4.83
CA ALA A 167 -3.65 2.00 5.50
C ALA A 167 -3.58 3.51 5.18
N MET A 168 -3.78 3.90 3.91
CA MET A 168 -3.75 5.29 3.46
C MET A 168 -5.01 6.09 3.83
N SER A 169 -6.19 5.48 3.74
CA SER A 169 -7.48 6.14 4.02
C SER A 169 -7.91 6.07 5.48
N GLY A 170 -7.24 5.27 6.31
CA GLY A 170 -7.52 5.09 7.73
C GLY A 170 -6.45 5.74 8.60
N PRO A 171 -5.52 4.95 9.19
CA PRO A 171 -4.56 5.47 10.15
C PRO A 171 -3.59 6.52 9.57
N LEU A 172 -3.32 6.48 8.27
CA LEU A 172 -2.49 7.49 7.60
C LEU A 172 -3.29 8.60 6.92
N ALA A 173 -4.63 8.64 7.05
CA ALA A 173 -5.47 9.66 6.41
C ALA A 173 -5.04 11.09 6.77
N GLY A 174 -4.51 11.29 7.99
CA GLY A 174 -3.97 12.58 8.40
C GLY A 174 -2.75 13.04 7.60
N PHE A 175 -2.04 12.16 6.91
CA PHE A 175 -0.85 12.43 6.11
C PHE A 175 -1.13 12.53 4.61
N PHE A 176 -2.31 12.11 4.15
CA PHE A 176 -2.67 12.08 2.73
C PHE A 176 -3.97 12.83 2.47
N ASN A 177 -3.96 13.72 1.48
CA ASN A 177 -5.17 14.23 0.86
C ASN A 177 -5.52 13.30 -0.30
N PHE A 178 -6.74 12.77 -0.37
CA PHE A 178 -7.12 11.84 -1.44
C PHE A 178 -8.46 12.19 -2.05
N ASP A 179 -8.58 11.90 -3.34
CA ASP A 179 -9.80 12.10 -4.11
C ASP A 179 -10.63 10.80 -4.14
N THR A 180 -11.92 10.91 -4.50
CA THR A 180 -12.73 9.74 -4.81
C THR A 180 -12.11 9.00 -6.01
N GLY A 181 -11.76 7.73 -5.80
CA GLY A 181 -11.06 6.93 -6.82
C GLY A 181 -11.84 6.85 -8.13
N ARG A 182 -11.15 7.00 -9.26
CA ARG A 182 -11.75 6.90 -10.60
C ARG A 182 -11.73 5.45 -11.04
N SER A 183 -12.89 4.89 -11.36
CA SER A 183 -13.02 3.50 -11.78
C SER A 183 -13.41 3.41 -13.26
N GLN A 184 -12.72 2.52 -13.98
CA GLN A 184 -12.99 2.20 -15.37
C GLN A 184 -13.04 0.69 -15.54
N THR A 185 -14.13 0.18 -16.10
CA THR A 185 -14.22 -1.23 -16.53
C THR A 185 -13.74 -1.34 -17.97
N ILE A 186 -12.79 -2.24 -18.19
CA ILE A 186 -12.22 -2.58 -19.49
C ILE A 186 -12.70 -3.99 -19.86
N SER A 187 -13.24 -4.13 -21.07
CA SER A 187 -13.69 -5.40 -21.62
C SER A 187 -13.35 -5.40 -23.11
N ASN A 188 -12.32 -6.17 -23.49
CA ASN A 188 -11.87 -6.28 -24.87
C ASN A 188 -11.47 -7.72 -25.18
N THR A 189 -11.77 -8.18 -26.40
CA THR A 189 -11.20 -9.43 -26.92
C THR A 189 -9.77 -9.16 -27.42
N VAL A 190 -8.78 -9.79 -26.80
CA VAL A 190 -7.35 -9.58 -27.09
C VAL A 190 -6.70 -10.92 -27.45
N ASN A 191 -5.76 -10.91 -28.40
CA ASN A 191 -4.94 -12.10 -28.64
C ASN A 191 -4.11 -12.40 -27.40
N LYS A 192 -3.94 -13.66 -27.05
CA LYS A 192 -3.20 -14.06 -25.86
C LYS A 192 -1.76 -13.56 -25.86
N SER A 193 -1.11 -13.50 -27.03
CA SER A 193 0.23 -12.93 -27.22
C SER A 193 0.31 -11.44 -26.88
N ASP A 194 -0.80 -10.72 -26.98
CA ASP A 194 -0.85 -9.26 -26.91
C ASP A 194 -1.41 -8.75 -25.58
N ILE A 195 -1.94 -9.65 -24.72
CA ILE A 195 -2.57 -9.31 -23.43
C ILE A 195 -1.66 -8.44 -22.58
N HIS A 196 -0.38 -8.81 -22.52
CA HIS A 196 0.62 -8.14 -21.71
C HIS A 196 0.81 -6.68 -22.12
N ASN A 197 1.07 -6.46 -23.42
CA ASN A 197 1.20 -5.12 -24.00
C ASN A 197 -0.09 -4.31 -23.88
N PHE A 198 -1.25 -4.95 -24.11
CA PHE A 198 -2.56 -4.34 -23.95
C PHE A 198 -2.79 -3.87 -22.51
N PHE A 199 -2.44 -4.69 -21.52
CA PHE A 199 -2.59 -4.39 -20.11
C PHE A 199 -1.70 -3.20 -19.69
N ILE A 200 -0.40 -3.24 -20.00
CA ILE A 200 0.54 -2.13 -19.71
C ILE A 200 0.07 -0.83 -20.37
N GLY A 201 -0.33 -0.90 -21.65
CA GLY A 201 -0.84 0.25 -22.40
C GLY A 201 -2.12 0.83 -21.80
N THR A 202 -3.02 -0.02 -21.29
CA THR A 202 -4.28 0.40 -20.69
C THR A 202 -4.08 0.98 -19.28
N VAL A 203 -3.34 0.30 -18.42
CA VAL A 203 -3.14 0.71 -17.02
C VAL A 203 -2.32 1.99 -16.92
N PHE A 204 -1.26 2.11 -17.74
CA PHE A 204 -0.35 3.25 -17.68
C PHE A 204 -0.61 4.33 -18.74
N GLY A 205 -1.58 4.10 -19.64
CA GLY A 205 -1.86 5.01 -20.77
C GLY A 205 -2.21 6.44 -20.34
N ASN A 206 -2.94 6.58 -19.23
CA ASN A 206 -3.41 7.88 -18.72
C ASN A 206 -2.31 8.71 -18.01
N PHE A 207 -1.14 8.13 -17.74
CA PHE A 207 -0.06 8.82 -17.04
C PHE A 207 0.92 9.55 -17.97
N GLY A 208 0.74 9.41 -19.29
CA GLY A 208 1.57 10.09 -20.29
C GLY A 208 3.00 9.56 -20.38
N PHE A 209 3.27 8.34 -19.90
CA PHE A 209 4.61 7.76 -19.94
C PHE A 209 5.08 7.46 -21.37
N SER A 210 6.35 7.72 -21.60
CA SER A 210 7.15 7.33 -22.77
C SER A 210 7.20 5.80 -22.92
N PRO A 211 7.48 5.31 -24.14
CA PRO A 211 7.71 3.89 -24.37
C PRO A 211 8.82 3.30 -23.48
N GLU A 212 9.88 4.06 -23.23
CA GLU A 212 11.03 3.65 -22.42
C GLU A 212 10.63 3.46 -20.95
N THR A 213 9.90 4.42 -20.38
CA THR A 213 9.38 4.33 -19.00
C THR A 213 8.38 3.19 -18.87
N LYS A 214 7.50 2.99 -19.86
CA LYS A 214 6.58 1.83 -19.89
C LYS A 214 7.32 0.50 -19.93
N LYS A 215 8.42 0.41 -20.67
CA LYS A 215 9.27 -0.79 -20.70
C LYS A 215 9.93 -1.05 -19.34
N GLN A 216 10.47 -0.03 -18.68
CA GLN A 216 11.02 -0.21 -17.32
C GLN A 216 9.96 -0.65 -16.31
N LEU A 217 8.75 -0.06 -16.37
CA LEU A 217 7.60 -0.50 -15.57
C LEU A 217 7.25 -1.96 -15.84
N ASP A 218 7.29 -2.34 -17.10
CA ASP A 218 7.02 -3.70 -17.53
C ASP A 218 8.03 -4.72 -16.98
N ASP A 219 9.32 -4.40 -17.07
CA ASP A 219 10.40 -5.25 -16.52
C ASP A 219 10.18 -5.51 -15.02
N GLN A 220 9.69 -4.51 -14.26
CA GLN A 220 9.36 -4.69 -12.84
C GLN A 220 8.15 -5.62 -12.62
N LEU A 221 7.09 -5.45 -13.43
CA LEU A 221 5.85 -6.21 -13.28
C LEU A 221 5.93 -7.63 -13.81
N THR A 222 6.80 -7.90 -14.80
CA THR A 222 7.00 -9.23 -15.36
C THR A 222 7.38 -10.24 -14.27
N SER A 223 8.28 -9.87 -13.36
CA SER A 223 8.68 -10.73 -12.23
C SER A 223 7.52 -11.10 -11.30
N PHE A 224 6.55 -10.20 -11.15
CA PHE A 224 5.35 -10.42 -10.35
C PHE A 224 4.37 -11.34 -11.09
N VAL A 225 4.10 -11.10 -12.37
CA VAL A 225 3.21 -11.94 -13.21
C VAL A 225 3.76 -13.37 -13.31
N ASP A 226 5.07 -13.54 -13.47
CA ASP A 226 5.70 -14.86 -13.47
C ASP A 226 5.51 -15.60 -12.15
N ALA A 227 5.58 -14.90 -11.01
CA ALA A 227 5.30 -15.48 -9.70
C ALA A 227 3.82 -15.86 -9.56
N LEU A 228 2.89 -15.06 -10.09
CA LEU A 228 1.45 -15.35 -10.09
C LEU A 228 1.13 -16.64 -10.85
N SER A 229 1.85 -16.94 -11.94
CA SER A 229 1.64 -18.16 -12.73
C SER A 229 1.85 -19.46 -11.94
N LYS A 230 2.50 -19.40 -10.78
CA LYS A 230 2.78 -20.53 -9.89
C LYS A 230 1.70 -20.74 -8.82
N ILE A 231 0.71 -19.85 -8.75
CA ILE A 231 -0.32 -19.87 -7.71
C ILE A 231 -1.61 -20.41 -8.29
N ALA A 232 -2.22 -21.38 -7.60
CA ALA A 232 -3.53 -21.88 -7.97
C ALA A 232 -4.60 -20.82 -7.66
N PRO A 233 -5.47 -20.44 -8.61
CA PRO A 233 -6.40 -19.33 -8.44
C PRO A 233 -7.58 -19.60 -7.48
N GLY A 234 -7.65 -20.77 -6.84
CA GLY A 234 -8.74 -21.12 -5.93
C GLY A 234 -10.15 -21.03 -6.57
N ASN A 235 -11.18 -20.96 -5.73
CA ASN A 235 -12.59 -20.86 -6.15
C ASN A 235 -13.20 -19.47 -5.87
N ALA A 236 -12.49 -18.38 -6.19
CA ALA A 236 -13.01 -17.03 -6.02
C ALA A 236 -13.71 -16.53 -7.29
N ALA A 237 -14.72 -15.67 -7.14
CA ALA A 237 -15.37 -15.02 -8.28
C ALA A 237 -14.51 -13.89 -8.86
N ASN A 238 -13.77 -13.17 -8.01
CA ASN A 238 -12.91 -12.06 -8.41
C ASN A 238 -11.58 -12.08 -7.66
N ILE A 239 -10.53 -11.60 -8.33
CA ILE A 239 -9.18 -11.43 -7.77
C ILE A 239 -8.77 -9.98 -7.97
N VAL A 240 -8.40 -9.32 -6.87
CA VAL A 240 -8.05 -7.91 -6.82
C VAL A 240 -6.58 -7.77 -6.49
N PHE A 241 -5.84 -7.10 -7.36
CA PHE A 241 -4.45 -6.71 -7.14
C PHE A 241 -4.37 -5.21 -6.85
N SER A 242 -3.30 -4.79 -6.17
CA SER A 242 -3.00 -3.36 -5.99
C SER A 242 -1.55 -3.08 -6.32
N LEU A 243 -1.31 -2.05 -7.13
CA LEU A 243 0.02 -1.48 -7.37
C LEU A 243 0.06 -0.05 -6.81
N ARG A 244 1.16 0.29 -6.13
CA ARG A 244 1.45 1.67 -5.72
C ARG A 244 2.44 2.27 -6.70
N LEU A 245 1.99 3.30 -7.40
CA LEU A 245 2.80 4.07 -8.34
C LEU A 245 3.05 5.44 -7.72
N CYS A 246 4.28 5.67 -7.31
CA CYS A 246 4.72 6.86 -6.60
C CYS A 246 5.45 7.79 -7.57
N MET A 247 5.11 9.08 -7.54
CA MET A 247 5.73 10.09 -8.37
C MET A 247 5.71 11.47 -7.70
N VAL A 248 6.62 12.33 -8.13
CA VAL A 248 6.64 13.75 -7.73
C VAL A 248 6.34 14.57 -8.99
N PRO A 249 5.08 14.82 -9.34
CA PRO A 249 4.74 15.70 -10.45
C PRO A 249 5.08 17.16 -10.11
N ARG A 250 5.39 17.93 -11.15
CA ARG A 250 5.48 19.39 -11.07
C ARG A 250 4.14 20.02 -11.48
N THR A 251 3.64 20.96 -10.69
CA THR A 251 2.40 21.68 -10.96
C THR A 251 2.69 23.17 -11.08
N ASN A 252 2.29 23.79 -12.20
CA ASN A 252 2.37 25.24 -12.35
C ASN A 252 1.25 25.88 -11.52
N VAL A 253 1.61 26.66 -10.49
CA VAL A 253 0.65 27.33 -9.60
C VAL A 253 0.35 28.77 -10.00
N THR A 254 1.13 29.37 -10.89
CA THR A 254 0.86 30.74 -11.36
C THR A 254 -0.13 30.76 -12.51
N GLY A 255 -0.26 29.66 -13.25
CA GLY A 255 -1.04 29.62 -14.50
C GLY A 255 -0.41 30.44 -15.64
N ASP A 256 0.72 31.09 -15.37
CA ASP A 256 1.53 31.82 -16.33
C ASP A 256 2.53 30.85 -16.98
N THR A 257 2.55 30.80 -18.31
CA THR A 257 3.50 29.99 -19.09
C THR A 257 4.84 30.68 -19.27
N ASP A 258 4.88 32.00 -19.15
CA ASP A 258 6.07 32.82 -19.40
C ASP A 258 6.92 32.92 -18.13
N ASN A 259 6.28 32.99 -16.94
CA ASN A 259 6.93 32.94 -15.63
C ASN A 259 6.27 31.90 -14.71
N PRO A 260 6.44 30.60 -15.00
CA PRO A 260 5.84 29.55 -14.21
C PRO A 260 6.50 29.45 -12.83
N THR A 261 5.69 29.39 -11.77
CA THR A 261 6.16 28.86 -10.48
C THR A 261 5.69 27.43 -10.36
N TYR A 262 6.64 26.52 -10.20
CA TYR A 262 6.34 25.10 -10.03
C TYR A 262 6.34 24.72 -8.55
N ILE A 263 5.36 23.90 -8.17
CA ILE A 263 5.39 23.13 -6.93
C ILE A 263 5.62 21.65 -7.25
N TYR A 264 6.38 20.98 -6.40
CA TYR A 264 6.72 19.57 -6.52
C TYR A 264 6.01 18.82 -5.41
N GLN A 265 4.91 18.16 -5.75
CA GLN A 265 4.02 17.56 -4.77
C GLN A 265 4.10 16.04 -4.85
N PRO A 266 4.64 15.34 -3.85
CA PRO A 266 4.67 13.88 -3.86
C PRO A 266 3.27 13.29 -3.88
N GLN A 267 3.06 12.31 -4.76
CA GLN A 267 1.80 11.63 -4.98
C GLN A 267 1.99 10.12 -5.08
N ILE A 268 1.02 9.38 -4.52
CA ILE A 268 0.89 7.93 -4.65
C ILE A 268 -0.42 7.66 -5.37
N PHE A 269 -0.33 7.01 -6.52
CA PHE A 269 -1.47 6.47 -7.24
C PHE A 269 -1.62 5.01 -6.85
N LEU A 270 -2.70 4.68 -6.15
CA LEU A 270 -3.08 3.30 -5.88
C LEU A 270 -3.91 2.79 -7.04
N LEU A 271 -3.32 1.91 -7.84
CA LEU A 271 -3.99 1.21 -8.93
C LEU A 271 -4.55 -0.10 -8.39
N ARG A 272 -5.86 -0.17 -8.15
CA ARG A 272 -6.56 -1.41 -7.79
C ARG A 272 -7.14 -2.04 -9.05
N MET A 273 -6.84 -3.30 -9.29
CA MET A 273 -7.19 -4.01 -10.51
C MET A 273 -8.00 -5.25 -10.14
N SER A 274 -9.30 -5.22 -10.42
CA SER A 274 -10.21 -6.34 -10.15
C SER A 274 -10.45 -7.14 -11.41
N PHE A 275 -10.03 -8.41 -11.40
CA PHE A 275 -10.25 -9.36 -12.48
C PHE A 275 -11.34 -10.34 -12.09
N ASP A 276 -12.17 -10.72 -13.08
CA ASP A 276 -12.91 -11.97 -13.01
C ASP A 276 -11.89 -13.13 -12.95
N ALA A 277 -12.14 -14.11 -12.09
CA ALA A 277 -11.23 -15.24 -11.91
C ALA A 277 -11.00 -16.04 -13.21
N ASN A 278 -12.00 -16.15 -14.08
CA ASN A 278 -11.84 -16.80 -15.38
C ASN A 278 -10.91 -16.00 -16.31
N THR A 279 -11.06 -14.68 -16.37
CA THR A 279 -10.16 -13.79 -17.12
C THR A 279 -8.73 -13.92 -16.62
N PHE A 280 -8.53 -13.91 -15.30
CA PHE A 280 -7.22 -14.10 -14.68
C PHE A 280 -6.62 -15.47 -15.05
N TYR A 281 -7.41 -16.54 -14.97
CA TYR A 281 -6.96 -17.89 -15.31
C TYR A 281 -6.57 -18.01 -16.79
N GLN A 282 -7.39 -17.49 -17.69
CA GLN A 282 -7.12 -17.56 -19.13
C GLN A 282 -5.88 -16.75 -19.51
N SER A 283 -5.65 -15.60 -18.85
CA SER A 283 -4.50 -14.73 -19.12
C SER A 283 -3.17 -15.24 -18.54
N THR A 284 -3.20 -16.02 -17.44
CA THR A 284 -1.98 -16.53 -16.79
C THR A 284 -1.63 -17.98 -17.12
N SER A 285 -2.60 -18.78 -17.59
CA SER A 285 -2.35 -20.18 -17.95
C SER A 285 -1.59 -20.32 -19.27
N LYS A 286 -0.52 -21.13 -19.32
CA LYS A 286 0.23 -21.38 -20.57
C LYS A 286 -0.50 -22.31 -21.56
N ASN A 287 -1.36 -23.21 -21.05
CA ASN A 287 -1.92 -24.34 -21.80
C ASN A 287 -3.39 -24.21 -22.25
N SER A 288 -3.99 -23.01 -22.21
CA SER A 288 -5.45 -22.89 -22.43
C SER A 288 -5.94 -23.24 -23.85
N GLY A 289 -5.07 -23.41 -24.86
CA GLY A 289 -5.51 -23.69 -26.25
C GLY A 289 -6.36 -22.59 -26.91
N VAL A 290 -6.56 -21.46 -26.22
CA VAL A 290 -7.36 -20.32 -26.67
C VAL A 290 -6.42 -19.22 -27.17
N ASP A 291 -6.56 -18.84 -28.44
CA ASP A 291 -5.75 -17.79 -29.07
C ASP A 291 -6.24 -16.37 -28.73
N LYS A 292 -7.52 -16.21 -28.40
CA LYS A 292 -8.16 -14.93 -28.08
C LYS A 292 -8.97 -15.01 -26.79
N ILE A 293 -8.72 -14.10 -25.87
CA ILE A 293 -9.35 -14.08 -24.55
C ILE A 293 -10.19 -12.81 -24.45
N ASN A 294 -11.39 -12.92 -23.88
CA ASN A 294 -12.14 -11.75 -23.47
C ASN A 294 -11.53 -11.22 -22.17
N PHE A 295 -10.66 -10.20 -22.28
CA PHE A 295 -9.88 -9.67 -21.19
C PHE A 295 -10.69 -8.59 -20.46
N ASN A 296 -11.26 -8.98 -19.32
CA ASN A 296 -12.15 -8.16 -18.51
C ASN A 296 -11.54 -7.81 -17.15
N PHE A 297 -11.39 -6.52 -16.87
CA PHE A 297 -10.99 -6.06 -15.55
C PHE A 297 -11.50 -4.65 -15.26
N THR A 298 -11.64 -4.34 -13.97
CA THR A 298 -11.92 -2.97 -13.51
C THR A 298 -10.64 -2.40 -12.91
N LEU A 299 -10.22 -1.25 -13.43
CA LEU A 299 -9.14 -0.44 -12.87
C LEU A 299 -9.72 0.71 -12.07
N THR A 300 -9.41 0.76 -10.78
CA THR A 300 -9.68 1.90 -9.91
C THR A 300 -8.37 2.60 -9.58
N VAL A 301 -8.25 3.87 -9.96
CA VAL A 301 -7.09 4.70 -9.63
C VAL A 301 -7.49 5.69 -8.54
N THR A 302 -6.89 5.57 -7.37
CA THR A 302 -7.04 6.54 -6.28
C THR A 302 -5.75 7.32 -6.12
N LYS A 303 -5.83 8.65 -6.19
CA LYS A 303 -4.69 9.55 -6.01
C LYS A 303 -4.62 9.99 -4.54
N PHE A 304 -3.47 9.76 -3.92
CA PHE A 304 -3.12 10.23 -2.58
C PHE A 304 -1.98 11.25 -2.69
N SER A 305 -2.21 12.49 -2.26
CA SER A 305 -1.21 13.55 -2.22
C SER A 305 -0.64 13.66 -0.81
N LEU A 306 0.67 13.50 -0.67
CA LEU A 306 1.34 13.46 0.63
C LEU A 306 1.49 14.86 1.23
N ASN A 307 1.05 15.05 2.47
CA ASN A 307 1.39 16.24 3.24
C ASN A 307 2.83 16.11 3.77
N VAL A 308 3.80 16.54 2.95
CA VAL A 308 5.23 16.44 3.24
C VAL A 308 5.58 17.05 4.60
N ARG A 309 5.06 18.24 4.90
CA ARG A 309 5.33 18.92 6.19
C ARG A 309 4.92 18.05 7.38
N LYS A 310 3.71 17.50 7.34
CA LYS A 310 3.20 16.67 8.44
C LYS A 310 3.93 15.34 8.53
N PHE A 311 4.30 14.76 7.38
CA PHE A 311 5.11 13.54 7.35
C PHE A 311 6.49 13.77 7.99
N GLU A 312 7.22 14.81 7.58
CA GLU A 312 8.53 15.15 8.13
C GLU A 312 8.47 15.42 9.65
N GLN A 313 7.41 16.09 10.14
CA GLN A 313 7.19 16.28 11.58
C GLN A 313 7.04 14.98 12.38
N ASN A 314 6.63 13.88 11.73
CA ASN A 314 6.44 12.58 12.36
C ASN A 314 7.48 11.53 11.90
N ARG A 315 8.43 11.91 11.04
CA ARG A 315 9.39 10.98 10.44
C ARG A 315 10.24 10.27 11.48
N THR A 316 10.67 10.98 12.52
CA THR A 316 11.43 10.39 13.63
C THR A 316 10.63 9.32 14.37
N ARG A 317 9.33 9.55 14.59
CA ARG A 317 8.44 8.56 15.23
C ARG A 317 8.27 7.32 14.33
N PHE A 318 8.11 7.51 13.03
CA PHE A 318 8.08 6.39 12.10
C PHE A 318 9.40 5.63 12.11
N ASP A 319 10.54 6.32 12.09
CA ASP A 319 11.86 5.68 12.15
C ASP A 319 12.02 4.82 13.41
N GLN A 320 11.60 5.33 14.58
CA GLN A 320 11.58 4.58 15.83
C GLN A 320 10.67 3.34 15.76
N MET A 321 9.52 3.42 15.10
CA MET A 321 8.64 2.26 14.90
C MET A 321 9.33 1.19 14.03
N PHE A 322 10.03 1.59 12.96
CA PHE A 322 10.80 0.68 12.11
C PHE A 322 11.94 0.01 12.88
N GLN A 323 12.70 0.80 13.64
CA GLN A 323 13.76 0.28 14.49
C GLN A 323 13.19 -0.69 15.52
N LEU A 324 12.11 -0.36 16.21
CA LEU A 324 11.49 -1.26 17.19
C LEU A 324 11.04 -2.59 16.55
N VAL A 325 10.28 -2.54 15.46
CA VAL A 325 9.77 -3.75 14.79
C VAL A 325 10.89 -4.62 14.26
N THR A 326 11.97 -4.02 13.77
CA THR A 326 13.09 -4.78 13.18
C THR A 326 14.17 -5.11 14.19
N ASN A 327 13.94 -4.93 15.50
CA ASN A 327 14.94 -5.12 16.56
C ASN A 327 16.23 -4.30 16.31
N ASN A 328 16.06 -3.06 15.86
CA ASN A 328 17.08 -2.08 15.48
C ASN A 328 17.93 -2.46 14.26
N ASN A 329 17.51 -3.46 13.48
CA ASN A 329 18.27 -3.90 12.31
C ASN A 329 18.06 -3.03 11.08
N LEU A 330 16.90 -2.37 10.95
CA LEU A 330 16.60 -1.50 9.81
C LEU A 330 15.92 -0.21 10.27
N ASP A 331 16.51 0.91 9.86
CA ASP A 331 15.85 2.20 9.89
C ASP A 331 14.88 2.37 8.71
N LEU A 332 14.03 3.40 8.77
CA LEU A 332 13.02 3.68 7.75
C LEU A 332 13.66 3.88 6.36
N SER A 333 14.78 4.59 6.28
CA SER A 333 15.44 4.89 5.00
C SER A 333 16.00 3.64 4.33
N THR A 334 16.63 2.76 5.10
CA THR A 334 17.24 1.52 4.63
C THR A 334 16.17 0.56 4.14
N TYR A 335 15.09 0.39 4.90
CA TYR A 335 13.95 -0.41 4.47
C TYR A 335 13.33 0.16 3.18
N SER A 336 13.18 1.48 3.09
CA SER A 336 12.62 2.13 1.90
C SER A 336 13.42 1.88 0.64
N LYS A 337 14.76 1.86 0.72
CA LYS A 337 15.62 1.52 -0.42
C LYS A 337 15.47 0.06 -0.87
N GLN A 338 15.17 -0.86 0.06
CA GLN A 338 14.99 -2.27 -0.24
C GLN A 338 13.60 -2.57 -0.84
N LEU A 339 12.56 -1.94 -0.29
CA LEU A 339 11.17 -2.14 -0.70
C LEU A 339 10.87 -1.54 -2.08
N ASN A 340 11.27 -0.28 -2.29
CA ASN A 340 10.85 0.49 -3.45
C ASN A 340 11.67 0.16 -4.70
N LYS A 341 11.01 -0.05 -5.85
CA LYS A 341 11.67 -0.18 -7.15
C LYS A 341 11.71 1.16 -7.84
N GLN A 342 12.92 1.64 -8.10
CA GLN A 342 13.13 2.90 -8.79
C GLN A 342 13.04 2.71 -10.31
N VAL A 343 12.29 3.59 -10.96
CA VAL A 343 12.22 3.72 -12.42
C VAL A 343 12.66 5.13 -12.78
N GLN A 344 13.65 5.26 -13.66
CA GLN A 344 14.07 6.56 -14.17
C GLN A 344 13.18 6.95 -15.33
N THR A 345 12.67 8.18 -15.31
CA THR A 345 11.77 8.69 -16.35
C THR A 345 12.46 9.82 -17.08
N ASN A 346 12.46 9.80 -18.42
CA ASN A 346 12.97 10.91 -19.25
C ASN A 346 11.91 12.03 -19.41
N GLU A 347 10.75 11.85 -18.80
CA GLU A 347 9.63 12.75 -18.84
C GLU A 347 9.82 13.90 -17.84
N SER A 348 9.59 15.12 -18.32
CA SER A 348 9.68 16.32 -17.48
C SER A 348 8.48 16.50 -16.53
N ASN A 349 7.41 15.72 -16.66
CA ASN A 349 6.25 15.74 -15.74
C ASN A 349 5.40 14.45 -15.78
N PRO A 350 5.92 13.31 -15.32
CA PRO A 350 5.17 12.06 -15.27
C PRO A 350 3.89 12.21 -14.43
N GLY A 351 2.75 11.73 -14.95
CA GLY A 351 1.46 11.71 -14.23
C GLY A 351 0.71 13.03 -14.13
N ALA A 352 1.20 14.10 -14.75
CA ALA A 352 0.35 15.21 -15.17
C ALA A 352 -0.49 14.71 -16.36
N GLY A 353 -1.55 13.96 -16.05
CA GLY A 353 -2.54 13.57 -17.06
C GLY A 353 -3.01 14.80 -17.86
N LYS A 354 -3.40 14.57 -19.11
CA LYS A 354 -4.07 15.61 -19.92
C LYS A 354 -5.36 16.10 -19.28
#